data_AF-A0A554LAA7-F1
#
_entry.id   AF-A0A554LAA7-F1
#
_cell.length_a   1.000
_cell.length_b   1.000
_cell.length_c   1.000
_cell.angle_alpha   90.00
_cell.angle_beta   90.00
_cell.angle_gamma   90.00
#
_symmetry.space_group_name_H-M   'P 1'
#
loop_
_entity.id
_entity.type
_entity.pdbx_description
1 polymer ?
#
loop_
_entity_poly.entity_id
_entity_poly.type
_entity_poly.pdbx_seq_one_letter_code
_entity_poly.pdbx_strand_id
1 'polypeptide(L)'
;MMNKADLRKKFDELPDKIREWLTSERATYVVIDINERLDMAGPLVKIIPTTILRLVTKDIEPGEFINILSEELDIDFNSAKNIAQEIEEKILRPIEGQLRREADIDIKLIYFAKPGPGHPEAQPKELEILLRQPADQNDSITPAPAQPIQTPIAIRVEPPKVVVEPPVRQIPTPPPIPQNRPTFQPLRPPIVRLPINFPKPDQNQ
;
A
#
# COMPACT_ATOMS: atom_id res chain seq x y z
N MET A 1 -18.12 4.87 18.08
CA MET A 1 -17.04 3.87 18.09
C MET A 1 -17.56 2.59 18.71
N MET A 2 -17.48 1.49 17.97
CA MET A 2 -17.75 0.15 18.49
C MET A 2 -16.68 -0.30 19.48
N ASN A 3 -17.08 -1.13 20.45
CA ASN A 3 -16.11 -1.80 21.32
C ASN A 3 -15.44 -2.97 20.59
N LYS A 4 -14.28 -3.39 21.09
CA LYS A 4 -13.47 -4.46 20.48
C LYS A 4 -14.24 -5.78 20.25
N ALA A 5 -15.15 -6.13 21.16
CA ALA A 5 -15.96 -7.35 21.05
C ALA A 5 -16.95 -7.27 19.88
N ASP A 6 -17.55 -6.10 19.64
CA ASP A 6 -18.48 -5.87 18.54
C ASP A 6 -17.74 -5.87 17.19
N LEU A 7 -16.55 -5.27 17.15
CA LEU A 7 -15.65 -5.31 15.98
C LEU A 7 -15.27 -6.76 15.60
N ARG A 8 -14.95 -7.60 16.59
CA ARG A 8 -14.66 -9.02 16.37
C ARG A 8 -15.86 -9.73 15.75
N LYS A 9 -17.06 -9.52 16.29
CA LYS A 9 -18.28 -10.13 15.76
C LYS A 9 -18.57 -9.66 14.33
N LYS A 10 -18.41 -8.37 14.05
CA LYS A 10 -18.58 -7.80 12.71
C LYS A 10 -17.58 -8.35 11.70
N PHE A 11 -16.35 -8.60 12.13
CA PHE A 11 -15.35 -9.27 11.30
C PHE A 11 -15.76 -10.69 10.91
N ASP A 12 -16.31 -11.44 11.86
CA ASP A 12 -16.80 -12.80 11.62
C ASP A 12 -18.03 -12.81 10.71
N GLU A 13 -18.80 -11.71 10.66
CA GLU A 13 -19.92 -11.50 9.74
C GLU A 13 -19.47 -11.08 8.32
N LEU A 14 -18.20 -10.71 8.11
CA LEU A 14 -17.70 -10.35 6.77
C LEU A 14 -17.72 -11.56 5.84
N PRO A 15 -17.92 -11.37 4.53
CA PRO A 15 -17.79 -12.43 3.54
C PRO A 15 -16.44 -13.14 3.64
N ASP A 16 -16.44 -14.47 3.50
CA ASP A 16 -15.25 -15.30 3.75
C ASP A 16 -14.05 -14.85 2.92
N LYS A 17 -14.26 -14.46 1.66
CA LYS A 17 -13.19 -13.96 0.78
C LYS A 17 -12.50 -12.71 1.32
N ILE A 18 -13.26 -11.80 1.93
CA ILE A 18 -12.72 -10.58 2.54
C ILE A 18 -11.94 -10.96 3.80
N ARG A 19 -12.52 -11.85 4.62
CA ARG A 19 -11.90 -12.32 5.87
C ARG A 19 -10.57 -13.04 5.61
N GLU A 20 -10.57 -14.01 4.70
CA GLU A 20 -9.40 -14.79 4.29
C GLU A 20 -8.29 -13.91 3.72
N TRP A 21 -8.65 -12.90 2.93
CA TRP A 21 -7.67 -11.96 2.41
C TRP A 21 -7.04 -11.10 3.50
N LEU A 22 -7.86 -10.55 4.40
CA LEU A 22 -7.38 -9.69 5.49
C LEU A 22 -6.53 -10.46 6.51
N THR A 23 -6.76 -11.76 6.69
CA THR A 23 -5.91 -12.64 7.52
C THR A 23 -4.77 -13.31 6.76
N SER A 24 -4.61 -13.02 5.46
CA SER A 24 -3.54 -13.61 4.67
C SER A 24 -2.17 -13.13 5.13
N GLU A 25 -1.15 -13.96 4.91
CA GLU A 25 0.24 -13.59 5.16
C GLU A 25 0.62 -12.31 4.40
N ARG A 26 0.14 -12.15 3.17
CA ARG A 26 0.42 -10.97 2.35
C ARG A 26 -0.10 -9.69 2.98
N ALA A 27 -1.36 -9.66 3.43
CA ALA A 27 -1.91 -8.49 4.11
C ALA A 27 -1.15 -8.22 5.43
N THR A 28 -0.81 -9.28 6.16
CA THR A 28 -0.06 -9.20 7.41
C THR A 28 1.34 -8.60 7.20
N TYR A 29 2.09 -9.05 6.19
CA TYR A 29 3.42 -8.53 5.89
C TYR A 29 3.40 -7.04 5.50
N VAL A 30 2.37 -6.58 4.78
CA VAL A 30 2.23 -5.16 4.45
C VAL A 30 2.04 -4.33 5.73
N VAL A 31 1.20 -4.80 6.66
CA VAL A 31 1.00 -4.11 7.94
C VAL A 31 2.29 -4.10 8.77
N ILE A 32 3.05 -5.20 8.77
CA ILE A 32 4.35 -5.28 9.46
C ILE A 32 5.34 -4.27 8.86
N ASP A 33 5.51 -4.26 7.53
CA ASP A 33 6.42 -3.34 6.81
C ASP A 33 6.09 -1.87 7.11
N ILE A 34 4.81 -1.49 7.09
CA ILE A 34 4.40 -0.12 7.44
C ILE A 34 4.71 0.18 8.91
N ASN A 35 4.40 -0.73 9.84
CA ASN A 35 4.70 -0.54 11.26
C ASN A 35 6.20 -0.40 11.53
N GLU A 36 7.04 -1.22 10.87
CA GLU A 36 8.50 -1.16 10.99
C GLU A 36 9.04 0.18 10.48
N ARG A 37 8.53 0.68 9.34
CA ARG A 37 8.94 1.98 8.78
C ARG A 37 8.53 3.18 9.64
N LEU A 38 7.48 3.01 10.45
CA LEU A 38 7.01 4.02 11.41
C LEU A 38 7.59 3.82 12.81
N ASP A 39 8.53 2.88 12.98
CA ASP A 39 9.12 2.50 14.28
C ASP A 39 8.06 2.16 15.35
N MET A 40 6.91 1.62 14.92
CA MET A 40 5.81 1.29 15.83
C MET A 40 6.09 0.00 16.58
N ALA A 41 5.91 0.05 17.90
CA ALA A 41 6.11 -1.08 18.80
C ALA A 41 4.97 -1.24 19.81
N GLY A 42 4.87 -2.45 20.37
CA GLY A 42 3.95 -2.73 21.48
C GLY A 42 2.47 -2.54 21.10
N PRO A 43 1.70 -1.71 21.82
CA PRO A 43 0.29 -1.47 21.51
C PRO A 43 0.06 -0.76 20.16
N LEU A 44 0.99 0.09 19.70
CA LEU A 44 0.81 0.95 18.52
C LEU A 44 0.72 0.16 17.22
N VAL A 45 1.35 -1.02 17.14
CA VAL A 45 1.29 -1.91 15.96
C VAL A 45 -0.14 -2.34 15.61
N LYS A 46 -1.08 -2.19 16.56
CA LYS A 46 -2.48 -2.55 16.37
C LYS A 46 -3.30 -1.43 15.73
N ILE A 47 -2.80 -0.20 15.66
CA ILE A 47 -3.57 0.94 15.14
C ILE A 47 -3.96 0.67 13.69
N ILE A 48 -2.98 0.46 12.80
CA ILE A 48 -3.22 0.20 11.37
C ILE A 48 -4.22 -0.95 11.13
N PRO A 49 -4.01 -2.17 11.67
CA PRO A 49 -4.96 -3.26 11.43
C PRO A 49 -6.33 -2.99 12.06
N THR A 50 -6.41 -2.26 13.18
CA THR A 50 -7.69 -1.87 13.78
C THR A 50 -8.42 -0.84 12.90
N THR A 51 -7.71 0.14 12.34
CA THR A 51 -8.30 1.15 11.46
C THR A 51 -8.78 0.52 10.14
N ILE A 52 -8.01 -0.40 9.56
CA ILE A 52 -8.46 -1.20 8.41
C ILE A 52 -9.71 -2.00 8.77
N LEU A 53 -9.71 -2.65 9.93
CA LEU A 53 -10.87 -3.42 10.39
C LEU A 53 -12.11 -2.54 10.51
N ARG A 54 -11.98 -1.37 11.16
CA ARG A 54 -13.07 -0.40 11.33
C ARG A 54 -13.63 0.06 9.98
N LEU A 55 -12.77 0.24 8.97
CA LEU A 55 -13.20 0.58 7.62
C LEU A 55 -14.04 -0.55 7.00
N VAL A 56 -13.52 -1.79 7.02
CA VAL A 56 -14.21 -2.92 6.38
C VAL A 56 -15.49 -3.35 7.11
N THR A 57 -15.61 -3.04 8.40
CA THR A 57 -16.83 -3.27 9.18
C THR A 57 -17.80 -2.08 9.18
N LYS A 58 -17.51 -1.01 8.42
CA LYS A 58 -18.28 0.25 8.40
C LYS A 58 -18.43 0.94 9.76
N ASP A 59 -17.49 0.76 10.68
CA ASP A 59 -17.42 1.59 11.89
C ASP A 59 -16.92 3.00 11.56
N ILE A 60 -16.14 3.12 10.48
CA ILE A 60 -15.68 4.41 9.93
C ILE A 60 -16.00 4.46 8.44
N GLU A 61 -16.34 5.65 7.96
CA GLU A 61 -16.54 5.89 6.54
C GLU A 61 -15.20 6.00 5.82
N PRO A 62 -15.11 5.62 4.53
CA PRO A 62 -13.88 5.77 3.76
C PRO A 62 -13.33 7.20 3.79
N GLY A 63 -14.20 8.21 3.68
CA GLY A 63 -13.80 9.63 3.71
C GLY A 63 -13.18 10.09 5.04
N GLU A 64 -13.35 9.34 6.13
CA GLU A 64 -12.74 9.64 7.43
C GLU A 64 -11.44 8.87 7.66
N PHE A 65 -11.10 7.92 6.77
CA PHE A 65 -10.00 6.98 6.96
C PHE A 65 -8.66 7.68 7.19
N ILE A 66 -8.33 8.69 6.37
CA ILE A 66 -7.06 9.43 6.47
C ILE A 66 -7.02 10.25 7.76
N ASN A 67 -8.13 10.91 8.14
CA ASN A 67 -8.22 11.71 9.36
C ASN A 67 -7.99 10.83 10.60
N ILE A 68 -8.69 9.70 10.68
CA ILE A 68 -8.55 8.76 11.80
C ILE A 68 -7.15 8.18 11.85
N LEU A 69 -6.54 7.89 10.70
CA LEU A 69 -5.16 7.40 10.66
C LEU A 69 -4.17 8.47 11.13
N SER A 70 -4.39 9.73 10.76
CA SER A 70 -3.59 10.87 11.22
C SER A 70 -3.67 11.05 12.73
N GLU A 71 -4.89 11.01 13.28
CA GLU A 71 -5.16 11.18 14.71
C GLU A 71 -4.62 10.02 15.55
N GLU A 72 -4.86 8.78 15.15
CA GLU A 72 -4.48 7.60 15.94
C GLU A 72 -2.97 7.35 15.90
N LEU A 73 -2.28 7.69 14.80
CA LEU A 73 -0.83 7.57 14.68
C LEU A 73 -0.08 8.83 15.17
N ASP A 74 -0.78 9.90 15.51
CA ASP A 74 -0.21 11.21 15.88
C ASP A 74 0.78 11.76 14.83
N ILE A 75 0.38 11.68 13.55
CA ILE A 75 1.18 12.16 12.40
C ILE A 75 0.43 13.25 11.64
N ASP A 76 1.14 13.96 10.77
CA ASP A 76 0.50 14.93 9.88
C ASP A 76 -0.37 14.25 8.80
N PHE A 77 -1.37 14.98 8.31
CA PHE A 77 -2.34 14.48 7.35
C PHE A 77 -1.69 13.98 6.04
N ASN A 78 -0.59 14.59 5.60
CA ASN A 78 0.07 14.20 4.35
C ASN A 78 0.83 12.87 4.53
N SER A 79 1.48 12.68 5.67
CA SER A 79 2.05 11.39 6.06
C SER A 79 0.98 10.30 6.19
N ALA A 80 -0.14 10.61 6.84
CA ALA A 80 -1.28 9.70 6.93
C ALA A 80 -1.85 9.35 5.55
N LYS A 81 -1.95 10.32 4.64
CA LYS A 81 -2.39 10.11 3.26
C LYS A 81 -1.47 9.16 2.49
N ASN A 82 -0.16 9.29 2.64
CA ASN A 82 0.81 8.38 2.01
C ASN A 82 0.66 6.94 2.53
N ILE A 83 0.46 6.77 3.84
CA ILE A 83 0.22 5.45 4.43
C ILE A 83 -1.13 4.88 3.95
N ALA A 84 -2.17 5.72 3.93
CA ALA A 84 -3.49 5.33 3.45
C ALA A 84 -3.45 4.88 1.98
N GLN A 85 -2.64 5.54 1.14
CA GLN A 85 -2.42 5.12 -0.24
C GLN A 85 -1.77 3.74 -0.32
N GLU A 86 -0.75 3.49 0.49
CA GLU A 86 -0.09 2.19 0.49
C GLU A 86 -1.03 1.06 0.98
N ILE A 87 -1.83 1.33 2.02
CA ILE A 87 -2.87 0.40 2.50
C ILE A 87 -3.91 0.15 1.40
N GLU A 88 -4.37 1.22 0.73
CA GLU A 88 -5.32 1.10 -0.37
C GLU A 88 -4.74 0.23 -1.49
N GLU A 89 -3.54 0.53 -1.97
CA GLU A 89 -2.91 -0.19 -3.09
C GLU A 89 -2.59 -1.65 -2.79
N LYS A 90 -2.04 -1.93 -1.61
CA LYS A 90 -1.49 -3.25 -1.27
C LYS A 90 -2.49 -4.16 -0.55
N ILE A 91 -3.45 -3.60 0.19
CA ILE A 91 -4.41 -4.36 1.01
C ILE A 91 -5.82 -4.27 0.45
N LEU A 92 -6.34 -3.08 0.15
CA LEU A 92 -7.76 -2.91 -0.19
C LEU A 92 -8.06 -3.14 -1.67
N ARG A 93 -7.23 -2.62 -2.57
CA ARG A 93 -7.39 -2.70 -4.03
C ARG A 93 -7.45 -4.14 -4.55
N PRO A 94 -6.66 -5.11 -4.04
CA PRO A 94 -6.79 -6.52 -4.44
C PRO A 94 -8.18 -7.12 -4.20
N ILE A 95 -8.94 -6.56 -3.25
CA ILE A 95 -10.30 -7.00 -2.92
C ILE A 95 -11.39 -5.93 -3.18
N GLU A 96 -11.09 -4.89 -3.97
CA GLU A 96 -12.01 -3.78 -4.27
C GLU A 96 -13.37 -4.30 -4.78
N GLY A 97 -13.34 -5.28 -5.69
CA GLY A 97 -14.55 -5.85 -6.26
C GLY A 97 -15.42 -6.60 -5.25
N GLN A 98 -14.82 -7.19 -4.21
CA GLN A 98 -15.55 -7.86 -3.12
C GLN A 98 -16.07 -6.81 -2.14
N LEU A 99 -15.22 -5.86 -1.74
CA LEU A 99 -15.60 -4.75 -0.85
C LEU A 99 -16.80 -3.97 -1.40
N ARG A 100 -16.82 -3.66 -2.69
CA ARG A 100 -17.93 -2.92 -3.30
C ARG A 100 -19.22 -3.74 -3.43
N ARG A 101 -19.13 -5.01 -3.81
CA ARG A 101 -20.32 -5.84 -4.10
C ARG A 101 -20.93 -6.48 -2.87
N GLU A 102 -20.09 -6.91 -1.93
CA GLU A 102 -20.51 -7.75 -0.81
C GLU A 102 -20.55 -6.96 0.49
N ALA A 103 -19.69 -5.94 0.62
CA ALA A 103 -19.67 -5.07 1.78
C ALA A 103 -20.17 -3.65 1.48
N ASP A 104 -20.48 -3.28 0.23
CA ASP A 104 -20.92 -1.91 -0.13
C ASP A 104 -19.96 -0.83 0.41
N ILE A 105 -18.67 -1.03 0.16
CA ILE A 105 -17.59 -0.10 0.50
C ILE A 105 -16.88 0.33 -0.78
N ASP A 106 -16.84 1.64 -1.02
CA ASP A 106 -16.07 2.23 -2.12
C ASP A 106 -14.78 2.84 -1.58
N ILE A 107 -13.67 2.16 -1.84
CA ILE A 107 -12.33 2.57 -1.37
C ILE A 107 -11.83 3.84 -2.07
N LYS A 108 -12.43 4.24 -3.20
CA LYS A 108 -12.06 5.50 -3.88
C LYS A 108 -12.47 6.72 -3.07
N LEU A 109 -13.43 6.56 -2.17
CA LEU A 109 -13.89 7.62 -1.28
C LEU A 109 -12.86 7.97 -0.19
N ILE A 110 -11.80 7.17 -0.01
CA ILE A 110 -10.74 7.42 0.99
C ILE A 110 -10.12 8.80 0.85
N TYR A 111 -9.92 9.27 -0.38
CA TYR A 111 -9.23 10.54 -0.64
C TYR A 111 -10.15 11.76 -0.66
N PHE A 112 -11.43 11.60 -0.37
CA PHE A 112 -12.36 12.72 -0.22
C PHE A 112 -12.32 13.32 1.19
N ALA A 113 -11.49 12.76 2.07
CA ALA A 113 -11.14 13.31 3.37
C ALA A 113 -10.65 14.75 3.23
N LYS A 114 -11.22 15.66 4.03
CA LYS A 114 -10.67 17.00 4.23
C LYS A 114 -9.84 17.01 5.50
N PRO A 115 -8.65 17.62 5.50
CA PRO A 115 -7.85 17.74 6.71
C PRO A 115 -8.64 18.44 7.82
N GLY A 116 -8.67 17.83 9.00
CA GLY A 116 -9.36 18.38 10.17
C GLY A 116 -8.74 19.70 10.66
N PRO A 117 -9.49 20.49 11.45
CA PRO A 117 -9.00 21.75 12.00
C PRO A 117 -7.90 21.48 13.04
N GLY A 118 -6.64 21.44 12.61
CA GLY A 118 -5.48 21.19 13.48
C GLY A 118 -4.27 20.61 12.76
N HIS A 119 -4.46 19.95 11.61
CA HIS A 119 -3.37 19.43 10.80
C HIS A 119 -3.21 20.30 9.55
N PRO A 120 -2.21 21.20 9.51
CA PRO A 120 -1.98 22.01 8.32
C PRO A 120 -1.68 21.07 7.15
N GLU A 121 -2.50 21.16 6.10
CA GLU A 121 -2.13 20.68 4.77
C GLU A 121 -0.78 21.32 4.44
N ALA A 122 0.25 20.50 4.23
CA ALA A 122 1.59 20.99 3.91
C ALA A 122 1.52 21.73 2.58
N GLN A 123 1.28 23.04 2.64
CA GLN A 123 1.26 23.90 1.47
C GLN A 123 2.66 23.85 0.84
N PRO A 124 2.80 23.62 -0.48
CA PRO A 124 4.07 23.80 -1.16
C PRO A 124 4.45 25.29 -1.08
N LYS A 125 5.39 25.62 -0.17
CA LYS A 125 5.91 26.98 0.08
C LYS A 125 6.82 27.50 -1.05
N GLU A 126 6.43 27.36 -2.32
CA GLU A 126 7.29 27.75 -3.45
C GLU A 126 6.66 28.74 -4.44
N LEU A 127 5.67 29.55 -4.03
CA LEU A 127 5.15 30.61 -4.92
C LEU A 127 4.88 31.98 -4.25
N GLU A 128 5.29 32.20 -3.00
CA GLU A 128 4.97 33.46 -2.28
C GLU A 128 6.19 34.41 -2.10
N ILE A 129 7.19 34.34 -2.98
CA ILE A 129 8.35 35.28 -2.95
C ILE A 129 8.19 36.42 -3.98
N LEU A 130 7.20 36.38 -4.88
CA LEU A 130 7.11 37.33 -6.00
C LEU A 130 6.27 38.60 -5.75
N LEU A 131 5.69 38.79 -4.56
CA LEU A 131 4.78 39.93 -4.28
C LEU A 131 5.18 40.79 -3.05
N ARG A 132 6.47 41.06 -2.87
CA ARG A 132 6.93 42.15 -1.97
C ARG A 132 7.82 43.13 -2.72
N GLN A 133 7.20 44.08 -3.41
CA GLN A 133 7.81 45.40 -3.63
C GLN A 133 7.04 46.43 -2.79
N PRO A 134 7.68 47.10 -1.83
CA PRO A 134 7.18 48.38 -1.35
C PRO A 134 7.56 49.48 -2.35
N ALA A 135 6.61 50.38 -2.59
CA ALA A 135 6.76 51.54 -3.45
C ALA A 135 7.56 52.67 -2.78
N ASP A 136 8.03 53.58 -3.64
CA ASP A 136 8.48 54.96 -3.41
C ASP A 136 9.97 55.19 -3.07
N GLN A 137 10.72 55.75 -4.03
CA GLN A 137 11.16 57.16 -3.99
C GLN A 137 11.75 57.62 -5.34
N ASN A 138 11.64 58.94 -5.55
CA ASN A 138 11.70 59.71 -6.78
C ASN A 138 13.13 60.12 -7.23
N ASP A 139 13.21 60.56 -8.49
CA ASP A 139 14.21 61.42 -9.16
C ASP A 139 15.50 60.87 -9.82
N SER A 140 15.67 61.33 -11.06
CA SER A 140 16.91 61.50 -11.86
C SER A 140 17.37 60.40 -12.85
N ILE A 141 16.80 60.47 -14.06
CA ILE A 141 17.41 60.45 -15.41
C ILE A 141 18.81 59.78 -15.56
N THR A 142 18.92 58.72 -16.37
CA THR A 142 19.92 58.53 -17.46
C THR A 142 19.57 57.26 -18.28
N PRO A 143 19.60 57.31 -19.64
CA PRO A 143 19.25 56.17 -20.49
C PRO A 143 20.41 55.17 -20.69
N ALA A 144 20.01 53.92 -20.96
CA ALA A 144 20.73 52.69 -21.32
C ALA A 144 22.23 52.75 -21.73
N PRO A 145 22.92 51.60 -21.54
CA PRO A 145 23.22 50.81 -22.74
C PRO A 145 22.68 49.39 -22.63
N ALA A 146 22.07 48.95 -23.73
CA ALA A 146 21.65 47.58 -23.97
C ALA A 146 22.83 46.62 -23.78
N GLN A 147 22.60 45.53 -23.03
CA GLN A 147 23.43 44.35 -23.14
C GLN A 147 22.61 43.19 -23.72
N PRO A 148 23.17 42.45 -24.68
CA PRO A 148 22.43 41.51 -25.51
C PRO A 148 22.03 40.26 -24.73
N ILE A 149 20.85 39.75 -25.07
CA ILE A 149 20.39 38.39 -24.77
C ILE A 149 21.51 37.42 -25.20
N GLN A 150 22.09 36.70 -24.24
CA GLN A 150 22.92 35.54 -24.53
C GLN A 150 22.35 34.33 -23.78
N THR A 151 21.66 33.48 -24.51
CA THR A 151 21.83 32.04 -24.37
C THR A 151 22.51 31.55 -25.65
N PRO A 152 23.60 30.79 -25.51
CA PRO A 152 23.49 29.42 -25.97
C PRO A 152 23.94 28.43 -24.91
N ILE A 153 23.17 27.35 -24.86
CA ILE A 153 23.45 26.04 -24.26
C ILE A 153 24.95 25.76 -24.27
N ALA A 154 25.56 25.66 -23.09
CA ALA A 154 26.86 25.03 -22.94
C ALA A 154 26.65 23.52 -23.14
N ILE A 155 26.80 23.06 -24.38
CA ILE A 155 27.06 21.66 -24.70
C ILE A 155 28.42 21.35 -24.07
N ARG A 156 28.40 20.78 -22.87
CA ARG A 156 29.59 20.20 -22.26
C ARG A 156 29.97 18.99 -23.10
N VAL A 157 30.97 19.17 -23.95
CA VAL A 157 31.60 18.09 -24.69
C VAL A 157 32.31 17.21 -23.65
N GLU A 158 31.71 16.07 -23.32
CA GLU A 158 32.41 15.03 -22.58
C GLU A 158 33.52 14.46 -23.48
N PRO A 159 34.78 14.36 -23.01
CA PRO A 159 35.82 13.62 -23.72
C PRO A 159 35.51 12.10 -23.74
N PRO A 160 36.05 11.37 -24.71
CA PRO A 160 35.60 10.02 -25.06
C PRO A 160 35.78 8.99 -23.93
N LYS A 161 34.77 8.13 -23.82
CA LYS A 161 34.74 6.86 -23.07
C LYS A 161 36.09 6.13 -23.12
N VAL A 162 36.78 6.06 -21.98
CA VAL A 162 37.61 4.90 -21.67
C VAL A 162 36.63 3.80 -21.28
N VAL A 163 36.43 2.84 -22.17
CA VAL A 163 35.78 1.57 -21.83
C VAL A 163 36.73 0.84 -20.88
N VAL A 164 36.51 1.03 -19.57
CA VAL A 164 37.00 0.07 -18.59
C VAL A 164 35.89 -0.97 -18.49
N GLU A 165 36.13 -2.14 -19.11
CA GLU A 165 35.32 -3.33 -18.88
C GLU A 165 35.18 -3.52 -17.36
N PRO A 166 33.95 -3.70 -16.83
CA PRO A 166 33.81 -4.13 -15.46
C PRO A 166 34.46 -5.52 -15.34
N PRO A 167 35.20 -5.82 -14.27
CA PRO A 167 35.60 -7.19 -14.01
C PRO A 167 34.32 -8.02 -13.97
N VAL A 168 34.26 -9.04 -14.83
CA VAL A 168 33.21 -10.04 -14.81
C VAL A 168 33.10 -10.53 -13.37
N ARG A 169 32.04 -10.10 -12.67
CA ARG A 169 31.65 -10.74 -11.41
C ARG A 169 31.35 -12.17 -11.80
N GLN A 170 32.28 -13.08 -11.47
CA GLN A 170 32.02 -14.50 -11.51
C GLN A 170 30.76 -14.71 -10.68
N ILE A 171 29.68 -15.10 -11.35
CA ILE A 171 28.50 -15.61 -10.70
C ILE A 171 29.01 -16.86 -9.98
N PRO A 172 28.96 -16.95 -8.63
CA PRO A 172 29.29 -18.20 -7.98
C PRO A 172 28.32 -19.25 -8.53
N THR A 173 28.86 -20.25 -9.20
CA THR A 173 28.12 -21.43 -9.64
C THR A 173 27.34 -21.97 -8.43
N PRO A 174 26.03 -22.22 -8.54
CA PRO A 174 25.30 -22.82 -7.44
C PRO A 174 25.95 -24.17 -7.10
N PRO A 175 26.05 -24.53 -5.80
CA PRO A 175 26.57 -25.82 -5.40
C PRO A 175 25.75 -26.95 -6.04
N PRO A 176 26.35 -28.10 -6.34
CA PRO A 176 25.61 -29.24 -6.86
C PRO A 176 24.47 -29.59 -5.91
N ILE A 177 23.26 -29.68 -6.46
CA ILE A 177 22.07 -30.12 -5.72
C ILE A 177 22.37 -31.53 -5.21
N PRO A 178 22.32 -31.79 -3.88
CA PRO A 178 22.42 -33.16 -3.40
C PRO A 178 21.23 -33.96 -3.95
N GLN A 179 21.53 -35.01 -4.72
CA GLN A 179 20.55 -35.90 -5.38
C GLN A 179 19.69 -36.74 -4.40
N ASN A 180 19.74 -36.47 -3.10
CA ASN A 180 18.92 -37.17 -2.09
C ASN A 180 17.64 -36.41 -1.79
N ARG A 181 16.86 -36.08 -2.83
CA ARG A 181 15.44 -35.77 -2.63
C ARG A 181 14.70 -37.11 -2.56
N PRO A 182 14.10 -37.49 -1.42
CA PRO A 182 13.11 -38.56 -1.44
C PRO A 182 12.03 -38.13 -2.44
N THR A 183 11.79 -38.98 -3.43
CA THR A 183 10.72 -38.82 -4.39
C THR A 183 9.43 -38.65 -3.56
N PHE A 184 8.76 -37.51 -3.67
CA PHE A 184 7.41 -37.37 -3.15
C PHE A 184 6.56 -38.38 -3.91
N GLN A 185 6.32 -39.54 -3.30
CA GLN A 185 5.25 -40.42 -3.73
C GLN A 185 3.96 -39.63 -3.51
N PRO A 186 3.12 -39.43 -4.53
CA PRO A 186 1.79 -38.91 -4.28
C PRO A 186 1.11 -39.87 -3.31
N LEU A 187 0.68 -39.36 -2.16
CA LEU A 187 -0.20 -40.07 -1.24
C LEU A 187 -1.44 -40.46 -2.05
N ARG A 188 -1.51 -41.74 -2.45
CA ARG A 188 -2.74 -42.29 -2.99
C ARG A 188 -3.80 -42.11 -1.90
N PRO A 189 -4.96 -41.51 -2.20
CA PRO A 189 -6.06 -41.53 -1.25
C PRO A 189 -6.39 -43.00 -0.93
N PRO A 190 -6.80 -43.32 0.31
CA PRO A 190 -7.29 -44.65 0.62
C PRO A 190 -8.47 -44.94 -0.32
N ILE A 191 -8.36 -46.03 -1.08
CA ILE A 191 -9.49 -46.57 -1.82
C ILE A 191 -10.52 -46.97 -0.77
N VAL A 192 -11.52 -46.11 -0.58
CA VAL A 192 -12.76 -46.50 0.10
C VAL A 192 -13.41 -47.53 -0.82
N ARG A 193 -13.20 -48.81 -0.52
CA ARG A 193 -13.98 -49.90 -1.12
C ARG A 193 -15.40 -49.76 -0.59
N LEU A 194 -16.24 -49.02 -1.30
CA LEU A 194 -17.68 -49.17 -1.20
C LEU A 194 -18.01 -50.64 -1.54
N PRO A 195 -18.77 -51.36 -0.71
CA PRO A 195 -19.27 -52.67 -1.10
C PRO A 195 -20.20 -52.46 -2.30
N ILE A 196 -19.72 -52.85 -3.49
CA ILE A 196 -20.58 -52.98 -4.67
C ILE A 196 -21.49 -54.17 -4.37
N ASN A 197 -22.72 -53.86 -3.98
CA ASN A 197 -23.78 -54.83 -3.83
C ASN A 197 -24.23 -55.22 -5.24
N PHE A 198 -23.67 -56.29 -5.79
CA PHE A 198 -24.13 -56.86 -7.05
C PHE A 198 -25.48 -57.56 -6.81
N PRO A 199 -26.57 -57.17 -7.49
CA PRO A 199 -27.77 -57.98 -7.50
C PRO A 199 -27.45 -59.32 -8.17
N LYS A 200 -27.76 -60.43 -7.49
CA LYS A 200 -27.70 -61.78 -8.07
C LYS A 200 -28.59 -61.82 -9.31
N PRO A 201 -28.13 -62.42 -10.43
CA PRO A 201 -29.03 -62.71 -11.53
C PRO A 201 -30.03 -63.77 -11.08
N ASP A 202 -31.29 -63.45 -11.34
CA ASP A 202 -32.47 -64.29 -11.25
C ASP A 202 -32.17 -65.66 -11.91
N GLN A 203 -32.01 -66.70 -11.09
CA GLN A 203 -32.00 -68.09 -11.57
C GLN A 203 -33.46 -68.50 -11.69
N ASN A 204 -34.04 -68.13 -12.83
CA ASN A 204 -35.32 -68.63 -13.31
C ASN A 204 -35.04 -69.88 -14.15
N GLN A 205 -35.12 -71.07 -13.52
CA GLN A 205 -35.59 -72.34 -14.09
C GLN A 205 -35.46 -73.49 -13.08
#